data_AF-A0A956K8P6-F1
#
_entry.id   AF-A0A956K8P6-F1
#
_cell.length_a   1.000
_cell.length_b   1.000
_cell.length_c   1.000
_cell.angle_alpha   90.00
_cell.angle_beta   90.00
_cell.angle_gamma   90.00
#
_symmetry.space_group_name_H-M   'P 1'
#
loop_
_entity.id
_entity.type
_entity.pdbx_description
1 polymer ?
#
loop_
_entity_poly.entity_id
_entity_poly.type
_entity_poly.pdbx_seq_one_letter_code
_entity_poly.pdbx_strand_id
1 'polypeptide(L)'
;MIGCSERSRPQTIEHLAREVLFPNCPALERVYVVMLPEQRSMMHLDTVLTQVDVQLFLGHAPLLRRPHAEGGAGIVSLAPGRQPRLREDVSVVDVLRESFGADLQLVACGGEDPLHQEREQWTDGANAICLAPGKIILYSRNVRTIEALAELGFGHVRVSTVQEPEHRRALVREGMAAARTVFGFSGSELSRGRGGGRCLTMPLARAQT
;
A
#
# COMPACT_ATOMS: atom_id res chain seq x y z
N MET A 1 -6.59 0.05 -8.65
CA MET A 1 -5.46 -0.74 -9.18
C MET A 1 -5.62 -2.19 -8.77
N ILE A 2 -5.15 -3.15 -9.56
CA ILE A 2 -5.20 -4.58 -9.26
C ILE A 2 -3.81 -5.17 -9.50
N GLY A 3 -3.30 -5.99 -8.59
CA GLY A 3 -2.04 -6.72 -8.80
C GLY A 3 -2.28 -7.95 -9.66
N CYS A 4 -1.43 -8.15 -10.67
CA CYS A 4 -1.34 -9.40 -11.42
C CYS A 4 -0.14 -10.18 -10.90
N SER A 5 -0.38 -11.39 -10.41
CA SER A 5 0.63 -12.24 -9.77
C SER A 5 0.25 -13.72 -9.90
N GLU A 6 1.03 -14.62 -9.30
CA GLU A 6 0.67 -16.04 -9.16
C GLU A 6 -0.72 -16.27 -8.51
N ARG A 7 -1.23 -15.28 -7.77
CA ARG A 7 -2.52 -15.34 -7.06
C ARG A 7 -3.67 -14.66 -7.80
N SER A 8 -3.38 -13.86 -8.83
CA SER A 8 -4.38 -13.09 -9.58
C SER A 8 -3.99 -13.07 -11.05
N ARG A 9 -4.65 -13.90 -11.86
CA ARG A 9 -4.31 -14.12 -13.27
C ARG A 9 -4.82 -13.00 -14.18
N PRO A 10 -4.12 -12.68 -15.28
CA PRO A 10 -4.54 -11.62 -16.22
C PRO A 10 -5.98 -11.76 -16.71
N GLN A 11 -6.39 -12.98 -17.10
CA GLN A 11 -7.73 -13.24 -17.64
C GLN A 11 -8.83 -12.99 -16.60
N THR A 12 -8.56 -13.36 -15.34
CA THR A 12 -9.49 -13.09 -14.22
C THR A 12 -9.63 -11.60 -13.98
N ILE A 13 -8.53 -10.86 -14.03
CA ILE A 13 -8.53 -9.40 -13.85
C ILE A 13 -9.30 -8.71 -14.97
N GLU A 14 -9.06 -9.10 -16.22
CA GLU A 14 -9.78 -8.54 -17.37
C GLU A 14 -11.28 -8.84 -17.30
N HIS A 15 -11.66 -10.08 -17.01
CA HIS A 15 -13.06 -10.47 -16.85
C HIS A 15 -13.73 -9.71 -15.70
N LEU A 16 -13.08 -9.64 -14.53
CA LEU A 16 -13.57 -8.86 -13.39
C LEU A 16 -13.78 -7.38 -13.75
N ALA A 17 -12.82 -6.77 -14.45
CA ALA A 17 -12.91 -5.37 -14.84
C ALA A 17 -14.07 -5.13 -15.82
N ARG A 18 -14.17 -5.94 -16.88
CA ARG A 18 -15.14 -5.76 -17.96
C ARG A 18 -16.57 -6.13 -17.57
N GLU A 19 -16.75 -7.25 -16.89
CA GLU A 19 -18.08 -7.81 -16.61
C GLU A 19 -18.65 -7.36 -15.27
N VAL A 20 -17.80 -6.95 -14.32
CA VAL A 20 -18.25 -6.59 -12.97
C VAL A 20 -17.95 -5.13 -12.65
N LEU A 21 -16.69 -4.70 -12.69
CA LEU A 21 -16.33 -3.38 -12.18
C LEU A 21 -16.88 -2.23 -13.04
N PHE A 22 -16.59 -2.21 -14.35
CA PHE A 22 -17.05 -1.10 -15.21
C PHE A 22 -18.59 -1.00 -15.31
N PRO A 23 -19.37 -2.09 -15.41
CA PRO A 23 -20.82 -2.01 -15.45
C PRO A 23 -21.46 -1.55 -14.13
N ASN A 24 -20.88 -1.93 -12.97
CA ASN A 24 -21.46 -1.66 -11.66
C ASN A 24 -20.86 -0.43 -10.95
N CYS A 25 -19.79 0.15 -11.49
CA CYS A 25 -19.14 1.34 -10.93
C CYS A 25 -19.00 2.41 -12.02
N PRO A 26 -20.05 3.22 -12.28
CA PRO A 26 -20.05 4.18 -13.39
C PRO A 26 -18.98 5.28 -13.26
N ALA A 27 -18.53 5.56 -12.03
CA ALA A 27 -17.42 6.49 -11.77
C ALA A 27 -16.02 5.87 -11.99
N LEU A 28 -15.92 4.56 -12.25
CA LEU A 28 -14.65 3.89 -12.47
C LEU A 28 -14.23 4.01 -13.94
N GLU A 29 -13.37 4.97 -14.23
CA GLU A 29 -12.91 5.23 -15.60
C GLU A 29 -11.79 4.29 -16.06
N ARG A 30 -11.00 3.78 -15.12
CA ARG A 30 -9.77 3.04 -15.44
C ARG A 30 -9.38 2.05 -14.35
N VAL A 31 -8.84 0.91 -14.77
CA VAL A 31 -8.13 -0.04 -13.92
C VAL A 31 -6.68 -0.14 -14.38
N TYR A 32 -5.74 0.21 -13.51
CA TYR A 32 -4.32 -0.13 -13.69
C TYR A 32 -4.03 -1.51 -13.10
N VAL A 33 -3.51 -2.39 -13.92
CA VAL A 33 -3.02 -3.72 -13.58
C VAL A 33 -1.52 -3.63 -13.40
N VAL A 34 -1.02 -3.97 -12.21
CA VAL A 34 0.40 -3.94 -11.85
C VAL A 34 0.95 -5.36 -11.89
N MET A 35 1.89 -5.62 -12.79
CA MET A 35 2.55 -6.92 -12.94
C MET A 35 3.59 -7.09 -11.84
N LEU A 36 3.32 -7.99 -10.90
CA LEU A 36 4.22 -8.29 -9.79
C LEU A 36 5.20 -9.39 -10.19
N PRO A 37 6.46 -9.34 -9.71
CA PRO A 37 7.43 -10.40 -9.96
C PRO A 37 6.97 -11.71 -9.30
N GLU A 38 7.39 -12.84 -9.87
CA GLU A 38 7.12 -14.18 -9.33
C GLU A 38 7.99 -14.45 -8.09
N GLN A 39 7.64 -13.80 -6.99
CA GLN A 39 8.35 -13.90 -5.72
C GLN A 39 7.36 -14.04 -4.57
N ARG A 40 7.61 -15.00 -3.67
CA ARG A 40 6.75 -15.23 -2.50
C ARG A 40 6.67 -14.06 -1.51
N SER A 41 7.59 -13.09 -1.58
CA SER A 41 7.52 -11.85 -0.78
C SER A 41 6.60 -10.79 -1.40
N MET A 42 6.26 -10.92 -2.70
CA MET A 42 5.50 -9.95 -3.49
C MET A 42 4.25 -10.58 -4.12
N MET A 43 3.51 -11.37 -3.33
CA MET A 43 2.38 -12.16 -3.83
C MET A 43 1.14 -11.33 -4.18
N HIS A 44 0.97 -10.17 -3.55
CA HIS A 44 -0.18 -9.28 -3.72
C HIS A 44 0.27 -7.82 -3.77
N LEU A 45 -0.51 -6.95 -4.42
CA LEU A 45 -0.14 -5.54 -4.60
C LEU A 45 0.00 -4.80 -3.27
N ASP A 46 -0.77 -5.17 -2.26
CA ASP A 46 -0.75 -4.55 -0.94
C ASP A 46 0.52 -4.87 -0.13
N THR A 47 1.30 -5.90 -0.50
CA THR A 47 2.60 -6.17 0.15
C THR A 47 3.71 -5.27 -0.38
N VAL A 48 3.44 -4.52 -1.46
CA VAL A 48 4.41 -3.60 -2.07
C VAL A 48 3.90 -2.17 -2.17
N LEU A 49 2.59 -1.92 -2.12
CA LEU A 49 2.00 -0.59 -2.29
C LEU A 49 0.71 -0.44 -1.48
N THR A 50 0.64 0.61 -0.65
CA THR A 50 -0.57 1.00 0.07
C THR A 50 -0.76 2.51 0.07
N GLN A 51 -1.99 2.97 -0.16
CA GLN A 51 -2.37 4.36 0.05
C GLN A 51 -2.56 4.64 1.55
N VAL A 52 -1.83 5.61 2.09
CA VAL A 52 -1.78 5.93 3.54
C VAL A 52 -2.30 7.33 3.87
N ASP A 53 -2.46 8.19 2.87
CA ASP A 53 -3.11 9.51 2.93
C ASP A 53 -3.70 9.86 1.55
N VAL A 54 -4.33 11.02 1.40
CA VAL A 54 -4.99 11.45 0.15
C VAL A 54 -4.03 11.37 -1.06
N GLN A 55 -2.84 11.95 -0.93
CA GLN A 55 -1.79 11.96 -1.97
C GLN A 55 -0.48 11.32 -1.48
N LEU A 56 -0.57 10.41 -0.50
CA LEU A 56 0.60 9.72 0.06
C LEU A 56 0.43 8.22 -0.02
N PHE A 57 1.44 7.59 -0.62
CA PHE A 57 1.54 6.14 -0.71
C PHE A 57 2.77 5.68 0.06
N LEU A 58 2.67 4.51 0.67
CA LEU A 58 3.77 3.78 1.28
C LEU A 58 4.04 2.56 0.40
N GLY A 59 5.29 2.33 0.01
CA GLY A 59 5.59 1.22 -0.87
C GLY A 59 7.06 0.85 -1.02
N HIS A 60 7.30 -0.28 -1.66
CA HIS A 60 8.62 -0.80 -1.98
C HIS A 60 9.18 -0.08 -3.21
N ALA A 61 9.98 0.96 -2.96
CA ALA A 61 10.47 1.90 -3.98
C ALA A 61 11.19 1.26 -5.19
N PRO A 62 12.03 0.21 -5.04
CA PRO A 62 12.75 -0.39 -6.16
C PRO A 62 11.81 -0.91 -7.26
N LEU A 63 10.68 -1.48 -6.87
CA LEU A 63 9.66 -2.00 -7.80
C LEU A 63 8.77 -0.89 -8.38
N LEU A 64 8.52 0.18 -7.61
CA LEU A 64 7.46 1.16 -7.91
C LEU A 64 7.94 2.43 -8.61
N ARG A 65 9.20 2.84 -8.39
CA ARG A 65 9.77 4.10 -8.93
C ARG A 65 10.39 3.94 -10.32
N ARG A 66 10.51 2.71 -10.84
CA ARG A 66 11.16 2.43 -12.13
C ARG A 66 10.16 1.92 -13.16
N PRO A 67 10.33 2.24 -14.45
CA PRO A 67 9.65 1.54 -15.53
C PRO A 67 10.04 0.06 -15.57
N HIS A 68 9.23 -0.74 -16.28
CA HIS A 68 9.45 -2.18 -16.36
C HIS A 68 10.79 -2.56 -16.99
N ALA A 69 11.19 -1.85 -18.06
CA ALA A 69 12.47 -2.07 -18.74
C ALA A 69 13.70 -1.85 -17.84
N GLU A 70 13.54 -1.12 -16.74
CA GLU A 70 14.60 -0.81 -15.76
C GLU A 70 14.49 -1.67 -14.47
N GLY A 71 13.69 -2.74 -14.52
CA GLY A 71 13.48 -3.67 -13.41
C GLY A 71 12.32 -3.31 -12.46
N GLY A 72 11.47 -2.34 -12.83
CA GLY A 72 10.23 -2.05 -12.11
C GLY A 72 9.05 -2.94 -12.50
N ALA A 73 7.89 -2.67 -11.92
CA ALA A 73 6.66 -3.38 -12.25
C ALA A 73 6.11 -2.98 -13.63
N GLY A 74 5.67 -3.97 -14.41
CA GLY A 74 4.92 -3.73 -15.65
C GLY A 74 3.51 -3.22 -15.37
N ILE A 75 2.96 -2.39 -16.27
CA ILE A 75 1.64 -1.78 -16.07
C ILE A 75 0.78 -1.94 -17.31
N VAL A 76 -0.44 -2.44 -17.14
CA VAL A 76 -1.47 -2.47 -18.17
C VAL A 76 -2.64 -1.63 -17.72
N SER A 77 -3.16 -0.79 -18.60
CA SER A 77 -4.37 -0.01 -18.36
C SER A 77 -5.57 -0.64 -19.06
N LEU A 78 -6.67 -0.80 -18.33
CA LEU A 78 -7.98 -1.23 -18.82
C LEU A 78 -8.96 -0.08 -18.71
N ALA A 79 -9.80 0.10 -19.73
CA ALA A 79 -10.87 1.11 -19.75
C ALA A 79 -12.13 0.55 -20.45
N PRO A 80 -13.33 1.05 -20.12
CA PRO A 80 -14.58 0.61 -20.73
C PRO A 80 -14.54 0.70 -22.26
N GLY A 81 -14.94 -0.37 -22.96
CA GLY A 81 -14.99 -0.42 -24.42
C GLY A 81 -13.64 -0.29 -25.14
N ARG A 82 -12.50 -0.35 -24.42
CA ARG A 82 -11.16 -0.28 -25.00
C ARG A 82 -10.40 -1.61 -24.84
N GLN A 83 -9.44 -1.83 -25.73
CA GLN A 83 -8.49 -2.94 -25.60
C GLN A 83 -7.48 -2.64 -24.48
N PRO A 84 -6.91 -3.67 -23.81
CA PRO A 84 -5.85 -3.47 -22.83
C PRO A 84 -4.65 -2.75 -23.46
N ARG A 85 -4.11 -1.75 -22.76
CA ARG A 85 -2.95 -0.98 -23.23
C ARG A 85 -1.77 -1.14 -22.27
N LEU A 86 -0.69 -1.72 -22.76
CA LEU A 86 0.60 -1.76 -22.07
C LEU A 86 1.18 -0.34 -21.93
N ARG A 87 1.79 -0.06 -20.79
CA ARG A 87 2.43 1.21 -20.46
C ARG A 87 3.92 0.96 -20.25
N GLU A 88 4.71 1.07 -21.32
CA GLU A 88 6.10 0.57 -21.37
C GLU A 88 7.11 1.48 -20.65
N ASP A 89 6.94 2.80 -20.72
CA ASP A 89 7.93 3.79 -20.26
C ASP A 89 7.51 4.55 -19.01
N VAL A 90 6.63 3.99 -18.19
CA VAL A 90 6.16 4.64 -16.96
C VAL A 90 6.26 3.69 -15.77
N SER A 91 6.56 4.27 -14.61
CA SER A 91 6.56 3.56 -13.33
C SER A 91 5.16 3.55 -12.70
N VAL A 92 5.01 2.80 -11.60
CA VAL A 92 3.75 2.78 -10.84
C VAL A 92 3.47 4.15 -10.22
N VAL A 93 4.52 4.86 -9.80
CA VAL A 93 4.40 6.22 -9.26
C VAL A 93 3.92 7.20 -10.34
N ASP A 94 4.34 7.05 -11.59
CA ASP A 94 3.93 7.95 -12.67
C ASP A 94 2.44 7.82 -12.98
N VAL A 95 1.91 6.59 -13.10
CA VAL A 95 0.47 6.39 -13.34
C VAL A 95 -0.39 6.80 -12.14
N LEU A 96 0.17 6.74 -10.93
CA LEU A 96 -0.45 7.30 -9.73
C LEU A 96 -0.49 8.83 -9.80
N ARG A 97 0.60 9.49 -10.19
CA ARG A 97 0.65 10.95 -10.38
C ARG A 97 -0.28 11.45 -11.49
N GLU A 98 -0.44 10.68 -12.57
CA GLU A 98 -1.46 10.95 -13.60
C GLU A 98 -2.88 10.98 -13.02
N SER A 99 -3.14 10.21 -11.96
CA SER A 99 -4.49 10.02 -11.40
C SER A 99 -4.77 10.88 -10.17
N PHE A 100 -3.76 11.16 -9.35
CA PHE A 100 -3.89 11.87 -8.06
C PHE A 100 -3.23 13.25 -8.06
N GLY A 101 -2.44 13.59 -9.08
CA GLY A 101 -1.70 14.84 -9.18
C GLY A 101 -0.18 14.68 -9.07
N ALA A 102 0.57 15.63 -9.63
CA ALA A 102 2.03 15.62 -9.67
C ALA A 102 2.67 15.66 -8.27
N ASP A 103 1.97 16.24 -7.29
CA ASP A 103 2.41 16.37 -5.90
C ASP A 103 2.30 15.05 -5.11
N LEU A 104 1.81 13.96 -5.71
CA LEU A 104 1.77 12.66 -5.08
C LEU A 104 3.16 12.20 -4.63
N GLN A 105 3.22 11.75 -3.38
CA GLN A 105 4.43 11.29 -2.72
C GLN A 105 4.38 9.77 -2.48
N LEU A 106 5.54 9.13 -2.64
CA LEU A 106 5.79 7.75 -2.26
C LEU A 106 6.85 7.69 -1.16
N VAL A 107 6.46 7.24 0.02
CA VAL A 107 7.37 6.87 1.11
C VAL A 107 7.91 5.48 0.83
N ALA A 108 9.23 5.34 0.82
CA ALA A 108 9.88 4.05 0.68
C ALA A 108 9.79 3.26 2.01
N CYS A 109 9.19 2.06 1.98
CA CYS A 109 9.31 1.15 3.12
C CYS A 109 10.79 0.77 3.29
N GLY A 110 11.33 0.89 4.50
CA GLY A 110 12.76 0.74 4.78
C GLY A 110 13.58 2.03 4.62
N GLY A 111 12.97 3.17 4.28
CA GLY A 111 13.69 4.42 4.03
C GLY A 111 14.44 4.39 2.69
N GLU A 112 15.51 5.18 2.54
CA GLU A 112 16.23 5.31 1.25
C GLU A 112 17.39 4.31 1.08
N ASP A 113 17.75 3.54 2.11
CA ASP A 113 18.78 2.50 2.03
C ASP A 113 18.22 1.21 1.39
N PRO A 114 18.77 0.72 0.27
CA PRO A 114 18.26 -0.48 -0.42
C PRO A 114 18.23 -1.75 0.45
N LEU A 115 19.21 -1.95 1.33
CA LEU A 115 19.24 -3.13 2.21
C LEU A 115 18.10 -3.07 3.23
N HIS A 116 17.80 -1.88 3.75
CA HIS A 116 16.65 -1.70 4.63
C HIS A 116 15.33 -1.85 3.86
N GLN A 117 15.26 -1.38 2.61
CA GLN A 117 14.07 -1.55 1.76
C GLN A 117 13.74 -3.03 1.53
N GLU A 118 14.73 -3.86 1.21
CA GLU A 118 14.54 -5.32 1.06
C GLU A 118 14.10 -5.97 2.38
N ARG A 119 14.78 -5.63 3.48
CA ARG A 119 14.48 -6.21 4.80
C ARG A 119 13.08 -5.87 5.29
N GLU A 120 12.68 -4.61 5.16
CA GLU A 120 11.38 -4.16 5.67
C GLU A 120 10.25 -4.44 4.71
N GLN A 121 10.50 -4.56 3.40
CA GLN A 121 9.52 -5.18 2.51
C GLN A 121 9.19 -6.59 3.01
N TRP A 122 10.22 -7.40 3.31
CA TRP A 122 10.02 -8.79 3.73
C TRP A 122 9.19 -8.92 5.02
N THR A 123 9.22 -7.90 5.87
CA THR A 123 8.42 -7.82 7.11
C THR A 123 7.16 -6.96 6.95
N ASP A 124 6.66 -6.86 5.72
CA ASP A 124 5.39 -6.22 5.35
C ASP A 124 5.34 -4.72 5.70
N GLY A 125 6.48 -4.03 5.56
CA GLY A 125 6.64 -2.60 5.79
C GLY A 125 5.75 -1.72 4.93
N ALA A 126 5.37 -2.19 3.74
CA ALA A 126 4.44 -1.49 2.85
C ALA A 126 2.95 -1.83 3.09
N ASN A 127 2.65 -2.79 3.97
CA ASN A 127 1.30 -3.34 4.15
C ASN A 127 0.58 -2.72 5.36
N ALA A 128 0.40 -1.40 5.34
CA ALA A 128 -0.26 -0.66 6.40
C ALA A 128 -1.80 -0.72 6.27
N ILE A 129 -2.53 -0.67 7.39
CA ILE A 129 -3.97 -0.37 7.34
C ILE A 129 -4.14 1.14 7.42
N CYS A 130 -4.79 1.76 6.45
CA CYS A 130 -5.22 3.16 6.55
C CYS A 130 -6.61 3.24 7.18
N LEU A 131 -6.71 3.78 8.40
CA LEU A 131 -7.96 3.98 9.15
C LEU A 131 -8.72 5.21 8.64
N ALA A 132 -7.98 6.29 8.42
CA ALA A 132 -8.41 7.58 7.88
C ALA A 132 -7.18 8.26 7.25
N PRO A 133 -7.34 9.35 6.46
CA PRO A 133 -6.19 10.07 5.90
C PRO A 133 -5.12 10.38 6.96
N GLY A 134 -3.90 9.87 6.76
CA GLY A 134 -2.78 10.04 7.68
C GLY A 134 -2.86 9.22 8.98
N LYS A 135 -3.84 8.34 9.15
CA LYS A 135 -4.01 7.47 10.32
C LYS A 135 -3.78 6.03 9.91
N ILE A 136 -2.62 5.48 10.26
CA ILE A 136 -2.26 4.12 9.81
C ILE A 136 -1.89 3.19 10.95
N ILE A 137 -2.06 1.89 10.74
CA ILE A 137 -1.56 0.83 11.61
C ILE A 137 -0.45 0.08 10.86
N LEU A 138 0.69 -0.13 11.52
CA LEU A 138 1.83 -0.87 10.97
C LEU A 138 2.50 -1.70 12.08
N TYR A 139 3.28 -2.73 11.72
CA TYR A 139 4.11 -3.41 12.70
C TYR A 139 5.25 -2.51 13.19
N SER A 140 5.44 -2.45 14.52
CA SER A 140 6.51 -1.69 15.18
C SER A 140 7.92 -2.16 14.84
N ARG A 141 8.08 -3.30 14.16
CA ARG A 141 9.37 -3.86 13.74
C ARG A 141 9.96 -3.20 12.49
N ASN A 142 9.13 -2.50 11.72
CA ASN A 142 9.52 -1.79 10.49
C ASN A 142 10.05 -0.40 10.88
N VAL A 143 11.16 -0.38 11.62
CA VAL A 143 11.71 0.82 12.27
C VAL A 143 12.07 1.89 11.24
N ARG A 144 12.73 1.51 10.14
CA ARG A 144 13.17 2.45 9.10
C ARG A 144 11.99 3.01 8.32
N THR A 145 10.95 2.21 8.10
CA THR A 145 9.69 2.69 7.52
C THR A 145 9.02 3.71 8.41
N ILE A 146 8.98 3.47 9.72
CA ILE A 146 8.39 4.39 10.69
C ILE A 146 9.21 5.69 10.76
N GLU A 147 10.53 5.61 10.73
CA GLU A 147 11.42 6.78 10.66
C GLU A 147 11.15 7.60 9.39
N ALA A 148 11.07 6.96 8.21
CA ALA A 148 10.76 7.64 6.96
C ALA A 148 9.36 8.30 6.96
N LEU A 149 8.37 7.68 7.62
CA LEU A 149 7.05 8.29 7.82
C LEU A 149 7.11 9.48 8.79
N ALA A 150 7.96 9.41 9.82
CA ALA A 150 8.13 10.49 10.79
C ALA A 150 8.69 11.77 10.15
N GLU A 151 9.56 11.65 9.14
CA GLU A 151 10.03 12.78 8.33
C GLU A 151 8.89 13.54 7.62
N LEU A 152 7.76 12.86 7.39
CA LEU A 152 6.53 13.46 6.83
C LEU A 152 5.49 13.84 7.89
N GLY A 153 5.92 13.92 9.15
CA GLY A 153 5.10 14.39 10.28
C GLY A 153 4.22 13.32 10.92
N PHE A 154 4.43 12.02 10.63
CA PHE A 154 3.73 10.97 11.35
C PHE A 154 4.29 10.78 12.76
N GLY A 155 3.45 10.97 13.78
CA GLY A 155 3.77 10.55 15.15
C GLY A 155 3.66 9.03 15.30
N HIS A 156 4.59 8.39 16.03
CA HIS A 156 4.53 6.96 16.31
C HIS A 156 3.91 6.68 17.69
N VAL A 157 2.76 6.05 17.70
CA VAL A 157 2.07 5.61 18.93
C VAL A 157 2.18 4.10 19.03
N ARG A 158 2.88 3.60 20.06
CA ARG A 158 2.99 2.16 20.32
C ARG A 158 1.78 1.67 21.10
N VAL A 159 1.04 0.74 20.49
CA VAL A 159 -0.14 0.10 21.06
C VAL A 159 0.18 -1.36 21.37
N SER A 160 -0.11 -1.79 22.59
CA SER A 160 0.15 -3.14 23.08
C SER A 160 -1.01 -3.70 23.89
N THR A 161 -1.23 -5.00 23.78
CA THR A 161 -2.28 -5.69 24.56
C THR A 161 -1.93 -5.78 26.05
N VAL A 162 -0.65 -5.68 26.41
CA VAL A 162 -0.19 -5.73 27.82
C VAL A 162 -0.24 -4.38 28.54
N GLN A 163 -0.49 -3.28 27.82
CA GLN A 163 -0.73 -1.98 28.44
C GLN A 163 -2.07 -1.96 29.17
N GLU A 164 -2.16 -1.17 30.24
CA GLU A 164 -3.42 -0.93 30.94
C GLU A 164 -4.48 -0.37 29.95
N PRO A 165 -5.73 -0.90 29.96
CA PRO A 165 -6.76 -0.52 28.99
C PRO A 165 -7.10 0.97 28.87
N GLU A 166 -7.20 1.72 29.98
CA GLU A 166 -7.50 3.16 29.97
C GLU A 166 -6.36 3.97 29.38
N HIS A 167 -5.13 3.68 29.77
CA HIS A 167 -3.92 4.26 29.20
C HIS A 167 -3.83 4.00 27.69
N ARG A 168 -4.08 2.76 27.26
CA ARG A 168 -4.12 2.41 25.84
C ARG A 168 -5.21 3.20 25.09
N ARG A 169 -6.40 3.32 25.66
CA ARG A 169 -7.49 4.12 25.07
C ARG A 169 -7.10 5.61 24.97
N ALA A 170 -6.40 6.15 25.96
CA ALA A 170 -5.91 7.52 25.93
C ALA A 170 -4.89 7.74 24.79
N LEU A 171 -3.90 6.86 24.66
CA LEU A 171 -2.92 6.89 23.56
C LEU A 171 -3.59 6.84 22.17
N VAL A 172 -4.57 5.95 22.00
CA VAL A 172 -5.32 5.85 20.74
C VAL A 172 -6.10 7.13 20.47
N ARG A 173 -6.77 7.71 21.48
CA ARG A 173 -7.52 8.96 21.33
C ARG A 173 -6.62 10.12 20.92
N GLU A 174 -5.46 10.25 21.56
CA GLU A 174 -4.47 11.28 21.24
C GLU A 174 -3.93 11.13 19.82
N GLY A 175 -3.53 9.92 19.42
CA GLY A 175 -3.07 9.64 18.07
C GLY A 175 -4.15 9.86 17.00
N MET A 176 -5.42 9.54 17.31
CA MET A 176 -6.52 9.80 16.39
C MET A 176 -6.80 11.30 16.21
N ALA A 177 -6.51 12.13 17.23
CA ALA A 177 -6.65 13.58 17.17
C ALA A 177 -5.48 14.29 16.45
N ALA A 178 -4.30 13.70 16.42
CA ALA A 178 -3.15 14.25 15.69
C ALA A 178 -3.39 14.28 14.17
N ALA A 179 -2.64 15.08 13.41
CA ALA A 179 -2.81 15.15 11.95
C ALA A 179 -2.33 13.86 11.25
N ARG A 180 -1.20 13.30 11.66
CA ARG A 180 -0.63 12.07 11.09
C ARG A 180 -0.11 11.15 12.19
N THR A 181 -0.43 9.87 12.12
CA THR A 181 -0.07 8.89 13.15
C THR A 181 0.12 7.50 12.58
N VAL A 182 1.22 6.85 13.00
CA VAL A 182 1.42 5.42 12.89
C VAL A 182 1.13 4.77 14.24
N PHE A 183 0.09 3.96 14.30
CA PHE A 183 -0.16 3.06 15.42
C PHE A 183 0.66 1.79 15.22
N GLY A 184 1.77 1.71 15.94
CA GLY A 184 2.68 0.57 15.91
C GLY A 184 2.23 -0.52 16.87
N PHE A 185 2.14 -1.76 16.42
CA PHE A 185 1.90 -2.93 17.29
C PHE A 185 2.92 -4.04 17.06
N SER A 186 3.06 -4.95 18.03
CA SER A 186 3.95 -6.10 17.89
C SER A 186 3.33 -7.14 16.94
N GLY A 187 4.07 -7.47 15.88
CA GLY A 187 3.71 -8.50 14.91
C GLY A 187 4.70 -9.65 14.85
N SER A 188 5.49 -9.91 15.91
CA SER A 188 6.60 -10.87 15.88
C SER A 188 6.18 -12.27 15.39
N GLU A 189 5.02 -12.75 15.83
CA GLU A 189 4.44 -14.03 15.38
C GLU A 189 3.61 -13.87 14.11
N LEU A 190 2.80 -12.82 14.01
CA LEU A 190 1.90 -12.60 12.87
C LEU A 190 2.66 -12.41 11.55
N SER A 191 3.75 -11.64 11.57
CA SER A 191 4.59 -11.40 10.38
C SER A 191 5.27 -12.66 9.85
N ARG A 192 5.36 -13.74 10.64
CA ARG A 192 5.84 -15.05 10.12
C ARG A 192 4.90 -15.63 9.06
N GLY A 193 3.63 -15.24 9.09
CA GLY A 193 2.63 -15.54 8.06
C GLY A 193 2.81 -14.76 6.75
N ARG A 194 3.78 -13.83 6.68
CA ARG A 194 4.04 -12.96 5.51
C ARG A 194 2.82 -12.11 5.14
N GLY A 195 2.31 -11.40 6.14
CA GLY A 195 1.25 -10.42 5.97
C GLY A 195 1.35 -9.33 7.03
N GLY A 196 1.12 -8.08 6.60
CA GLY A 196 1.05 -6.92 7.47
C GLY A 196 -0.33 -6.71 8.08
N GLY A 197 -0.55 -5.51 8.61
CA GLY A 197 -1.85 -5.16 9.17
C GLY A 197 -2.96 -5.28 8.13
N ARG A 198 -2.70 -4.85 6.89
CA ARG A 198 -3.75 -4.85 5.84
C ARG A 198 -4.20 -6.25 5.48
N CYS A 199 -3.30 -7.22 5.40
CA CYS A 199 -3.64 -8.62 5.17
C CYS A 199 -4.55 -9.23 6.24
N LEU A 200 -4.60 -8.64 7.44
CA LEU A 200 -5.45 -9.10 8.56
C LEU A 200 -6.84 -8.44 8.57
N THR A 201 -7.18 -7.64 7.55
CA THR A 201 -8.40 -6.81 7.55
C THR A 201 -9.14 -6.83 6.22
N MET A 202 -10.46 -6.68 6.29
CA MET A 202 -11.33 -6.49 5.13
C MET A 202 -12.30 -5.34 5.42
N PRO A 203 -12.03 -4.10 4.98
CA PRO A 203 -12.91 -2.97 5.22
C PRO A 203 -14.30 -3.21 4.60
N LEU A 204 -15.36 -3.18 5.43
CA LEU A 204 -16.74 -3.33 4.95
C LEU A 204 -17.38 -1.98 4.58
N ALA A 205 -16.96 -0.91 5.24
CA ALA A 205 -17.42 0.44 4.99
C ALA A 205 -16.29 1.46 5.22
N ARG A 206 -16.29 2.52 4.42
CA ARG A 206 -15.45 3.72 4.59
C ARG A 206 -16.33 4.93 4.31
N ALA A 207 -16.15 6.00 5.10
CA ALA A 207 -16.86 7.25 4.84
C ALA A 207 -16.39 7.83 3.48
N GLN A 208 -17.32 8.43 2.73
CA GLN A 208 -16.95 9.26 1.59
C GLN A 208 -16.37 10.57 2.14
N THR A 209 -15.14 10.86 1.75
CA THR A 209 -14.45 12.14 2.00
C THR A 209 -14.85 13.16 0.96
#